data_AF-A0A2X2JLJ3-F1
#
_entry.id   AF-A0A2X2JLJ3-F1
#
_cell.length_a   1.000
_cell.length_b   1.000
_cell.length_c   1.000
_cell.angle_alpha   90.00
_cell.angle_beta   90.00
_cell.angle_gamma   90.00
#
_symmetry.space_group_name_H-M   'P 1'
#
loop_
_entity.id
_entity.type
_entity.pdbx_description
1 polymer ?
#
loop_
_entity_poly.entity_id
_entity_poly.type
_entity_poly.pdbx_seq_one_letter_code
_entity_poly.pdbx_strand_id
1 'polypeptide(L)'
;MNLPKIPLLAIILLFLCEMLFAQQEKLSDFYLIQRQYDNLAENDSAALPLVDKLIRKAKLENNQMQLFLGYKDARYYSRDPLIKLKYADSAIYVAKLKKNDSLLSSAYLSKGVVYYFNLKKYKLALDEYLKAFEKNKNNKDPYYSNKINYHIGVVKSYIGYYDEALSDFQEAREFSKVRSRRTCIPIQCSATKEVI
;
A
#
# COMPACT_ATOMS: atom_id res chain seq x y z
N MET A 1 33.56 -52.98 -0.21
CA MET A 1 33.31 -51.55 -0.50
C MET A 1 33.82 -50.73 0.68
N ASN A 2 34.99 -50.09 0.56
CA ASN A 2 35.54 -49.25 1.62
C ASN A 2 35.03 -47.83 1.41
N LEU A 3 34.20 -47.33 2.34
CA LEU A 3 33.80 -45.92 2.32
C LEU A 3 35.02 -45.04 2.66
N PRO A 4 35.24 -43.93 1.93
CA PRO A 4 36.35 -43.02 2.22
C PRO A 4 36.12 -42.34 3.58
N LYS A 5 37.14 -42.38 4.44
CA LYS A 5 37.17 -41.64 5.71
C LYS A 5 37.37 -40.15 5.41
N ILE A 6 36.28 -39.41 5.23
CA ILE A 6 36.34 -37.96 5.08
C ILE A 6 36.78 -37.39 6.44
N PRO A 7 37.88 -36.62 6.53
CA PRO A 7 38.33 -36.07 7.80
C PRO A 7 37.29 -35.07 8.32
N LEU A 8 36.96 -35.15 9.61
CA LEU A 8 36.01 -34.25 10.29
C LEU A 8 36.31 -32.76 10.00
N LEU A 9 37.60 -32.43 9.85
CA LEU A 9 38.09 -31.10 9.48
C LEU A 9 37.55 -30.61 8.12
N ALA A 10 37.41 -31.50 7.12
CA ALA A 10 36.89 -31.13 5.81
C ALA A 10 35.38 -30.85 5.85
N ILE A 11 34.63 -31.55 6.70
CA ILE A 11 33.20 -31.30 6.91
C ILE A 11 33.00 -29.94 7.62
N ILE A 12 33.84 -29.65 8.63
CA ILE A 12 33.83 -28.35 9.31
C ILE A 12 34.19 -27.20 8.35
N LEU A 13 35.18 -27.41 7.47
CA LEU A 13 35.58 -26.42 6.46
C LEU A 13 34.47 -26.14 5.44
N LEU A 14 33.74 -27.17 5.00
CA LEU A 14 32.59 -27.01 4.11
C LEU A 14 31.44 -26.26 4.79
N PHE A 15 31.19 -26.54 6.07
CA PHE A 15 30.14 -25.84 6.84
C PHE A 15 30.50 -24.37 7.11
N LEU A 16 31.78 -24.07 7.35
CA LEU A 16 32.27 -22.69 7.48
C LEU A 16 32.18 -21.92 6.14
N CYS A 17 32.35 -22.61 5.01
CA CYS A 17 32.22 -22.02 3.68
C CYS A 17 30.76 -21.58 3.39
N GLU A 18 29.78 -22.43 3.72
CA GLU A 18 28.34 -22.10 3.61
C GLU A 18 27.96 -20.85 4.43
N MET A 19 28.48 -20.73 5.66
CA MET A 19 28.24 -19.58 6.54
C MET A 19 28.83 -18.27 5.99
N LEU A 20 29.94 -18.33 5.24
CA LEU A 20 30.55 -17.16 4.59
C LEU A 20 29.71 -16.68 3.39
N PHE A 21 29.11 -17.59 2.61
CA PHE A 21 28.22 -17.24 1.50
C PHE A 21 26.84 -16.77 1.97
N ALA A 22 26.33 -17.27 3.10
CA ALA A 22 25.05 -16.87 3.67
C ALA A 22 25.01 -15.42 4.19
N GLN A 23 26.17 -14.77 4.42
CA GLN A 23 26.25 -13.39 4.94
C GLN A 23 26.12 -12.30 3.85
N GLN A 24 25.98 -12.64 2.57
CA GLN A 24 25.86 -11.67 1.47
C GLN A 24 24.40 -11.42 1.06
N GLU A 25 23.53 -11.05 1.99
CA GLU A 25 22.22 -10.51 1.60
C GLU A 25 22.38 -9.05 1.12
N LYS A 26 22.70 -8.89 -0.17
CA LYS A 26 22.81 -7.56 -0.78
C LYS A 26 21.40 -6.96 -0.89
N LEU A 27 21.14 -5.92 -0.10
CA LEU A 27 19.91 -5.14 -0.19
C LEU A 27 19.67 -4.65 -1.62
N SER A 28 18.41 -4.68 -2.07
CA SER A 28 18.07 -4.19 -3.41
C SER A 28 18.42 -2.71 -3.56
N ASP A 29 18.95 -2.33 -4.71
CA ASP A 29 19.25 -0.93 -5.03
C ASP A 29 18.01 -0.02 -4.89
N PHE A 30 16.80 -0.55 -5.16
CA PHE A 30 15.55 0.20 -4.95
C PHE A 30 15.35 0.53 -3.47
N TYR A 31 15.53 -0.45 -2.59
CA TYR A 31 15.46 -0.25 -1.14
C TYR A 31 16.49 0.79 -0.67
N LEU A 32 17.72 0.72 -1.17
CA LEU A 32 18.78 1.67 -0.82
C LEU A 32 18.47 3.11 -1.25
N ILE A 33 17.70 3.31 -2.32
CA ILE A 33 17.22 4.63 -2.74
C ILE A 33 16.05 5.08 -1.86
N GLN A 34 15.06 4.21 -1.62
CA GLN A 34 13.85 4.54 -0.86
C GLN A 34 14.13 4.98 0.57
N ARG A 35 15.04 4.29 1.26
CA ARG A 35 15.42 4.61 2.65
C ARG A 35 16.06 6.00 2.85
N GLN A 36 16.39 6.71 1.77
CA GLN A 36 16.97 8.05 1.84
C GLN A 36 15.91 9.15 1.95
N TYR A 37 14.64 8.82 1.69
CA TYR A 37 13.54 9.78 1.72
C TYR A 37 12.30 9.29 2.46
N ASP A 38 12.28 8.06 2.97
CA ASP A 38 11.11 7.44 3.62
C ASP A 38 10.68 8.14 4.92
N ASN A 39 11.58 8.90 5.54
CA ASN A 39 11.33 9.70 6.73
C ASN A 39 10.86 11.13 6.42
N LEU A 40 10.83 11.54 5.15
CA LEU A 40 10.38 12.87 4.76
C LEU A 40 8.86 12.98 4.85
N ALA A 41 8.38 14.19 5.16
CA ALA A 41 6.96 14.43 5.31
C ALA A 41 6.22 14.42 3.96
N GLU A 42 4.89 14.19 4.00
CA GLU A 42 4.05 14.41 2.83
C GLU A 42 4.24 15.82 2.27
N ASN A 43 4.28 15.95 0.94
CA ASN A 43 4.57 17.20 0.25
C ASN A 43 5.99 17.75 0.47
N ASP A 44 6.93 16.99 1.03
CA ASP A 44 8.32 17.40 1.04
C ASP A 44 8.98 17.12 -0.30
N SER A 45 9.09 18.17 -1.12
CA SER A 45 9.66 18.07 -2.46
C SER A 45 11.17 17.79 -2.46
N ALA A 46 11.86 17.83 -1.31
CA ALA A 46 13.25 17.40 -1.20
C ALA A 46 13.44 15.90 -1.56
N ALA A 47 12.37 15.09 -1.46
CA ALA A 47 12.38 13.69 -1.89
C ALA A 47 12.42 13.51 -3.42
N LEU A 48 11.92 14.49 -4.19
CA LEU A 48 11.63 14.31 -5.63
C LEU A 48 12.86 13.93 -6.47
N PRO A 49 14.07 14.47 -6.27
CA PRO A 49 15.25 14.03 -7.00
C PRO A 49 15.57 12.53 -6.81
N LEU A 50 15.36 12.01 -5.60
CA LEU A 50 15.58 10.60 -5.27
C LEU A 50 14.44 9.72 -5.80
N VAL A 51 13.20 10.18 -5.70
CA VAL A 51 12.04 9.50 -6.29
C VAL A 51 12.18 9.41 -7.81
N ASP A 52 12.63 10.47 -8.47
CA ASP A 52 12.89 10.47 -9.92
C ASP A 52 14.03 9.51 -10.29
N LYS A 53 15.07 9.42 -9.45
CA LYS A 53 16.13 8.40 -9.61
C LYS A 53 15.55 6.98 -9.52
N LEU A 54 14.66 6.72 -8.55
CA LEU A 54 13.96 5.44 -8.41
C LEU A 54 13.12 5.12 -9.65
N ILE A 55 12.32 6.08 -10.13
CA ILE A 55 11.45 5.92 -11.31
C ILE A 55 12.29 5.65 -12.56
N ARG A 56 13.39 6.39 -12.78
CA ARG A 56 14.28 6.16 -13.92
C ARG A 56 14.87 4.76 -13.90
N LYS A 57 15.37 4.31 -12.75
CA LYS A 57 15.89 2.94 -12.60
C LYS A 57 14.81 1.90 -12.88
N ALA A 58 13.61 2.08 -12.31
CA ALA A 58 12.49 1.17 -12.53
C ALA A 58 12.09 1.07 -14.01
N LYS A 59 12.13 2.18 -14.76
CA LYS A 59 11.91 2.20 -16.21
C LYS A 59 13.02 1.45 -16.96
N LEU A 60 14.29 1.73 -16.66
CA LEU A 60 15.45 1.09 -17.30
C LEU A 60 15.43 -0.44 -17.12
N GLU A 61 15.04 -0.90 -15.93
CA GLU A 61 14.98 -2.33 -15.60
C GLU A 61 13.63 -2.97 -15.92
N ASN A 62 12.70 -2.25 -16.56
CA ASN A 62 11.33 -2.70 -16.83
C ASN A 62 10.59 -3.22 -15.58
N ASN A 63 10.95 -2.73 -14.39
CA ASN A 63 10.38 -3.17 -13.13
C ASN A 63 9.07 -2.43 -12.85
N GLN A 64 7.97 -2.99 -13.33
CA GLN A 64 6.64 -2.39 -13.19
C GLN A 64 6.19 -2.19 -11.74
N MET A 65 6.59 -3.07 -10.81
CA MET A 65 6.24 -2.92 -9.40
C MET A 65 6.94 -1.72 -8.78
N GLN A 66 8.24 -1.58 -9.01
CA GLN A 66 9.00 -0.43 -8.52
C GLN A 66 8.59 0.87 -9.21
N LEU A 67 8.19 0.80 -10.48
CA LEU A 67 7.65 1.95 -11.21
C LEU A 67 6.33 2.43 -10.61
N PHE A 68 5.44 1.50 -10.25
CA PHE A 68 4.20 1.81 -9.55
C PHE A 68 4.46 2.46 -8.19
N LEU A 69 5.38 1.93 -7.39
CA LEU A 69 5.76 2.51 -6.10
C LEU A 69 6.38 3.90 -6.27
N GLY A 70 7.28 4.08 -7.23
CA GLY A 70 7.87 5.39 -7.53
C GLY A 70 6.81 6.45 -7.89
N TYR A 71 5.80 6.11 -8.68
CA TYR A 71 4.69 7.04 -8.95
C TYR A 71 3.83 7.33 -7.71
N LYS A 72 3.65 6.37 -6.81
CA LYS A 72 2.97 6.62 -5.53
C LYS A 72 3.76 7.55 -4.63
N ASP A 73 5.08 7.40 -4.59
CA ASP A 73 5.99 8.26 -3.82
C ASP A 73 6.01 9.67 -4.42
N ALA A 74 6.11 9.77 -5.75
CA ALA A 74 6.08 11.06 -6.44
C ALA A 74 4.78 11.83 -6.16
N ARG A 75 3.63 11.15 -6.16
CA ARG A 75 2.35 11.74 -5.73
C ARG A 75 2.40 12.19 -4.25
N TYR A 76 2.97 11.38 -3.36
CA TYR A 76 3.03 11.69 -1.94
C TYR A 76 3.87 12.94 -1.66
N TYR A 77 5.06 13.05 -2.26
CA TYR A 77 6.02 14.14 -2.02
C TYR A 77 5.80 15.39 -2.88
N SER A 78 5.03 15.32 -3.97
CA SER A 78 4.70 16.50 -4.78
C SER A 78 3.79 17.47 -4.02
N ARG A 79 4.11 18.77 -4.03
CA ARG A 79 3.25 19.83 -3.43
C ARG A 79 2.06 20.20 -4.30
N ASP A 80 2.27 20.29 -5.61
CA ASP A 80 1.26 20.74 -6.57
C ASP A 80 0.17 19.66 -6.78
N PRO A 81 -1.12 19.96 -6.53
CA PRO A 81 -2.23 19.04 -6.74
C PRO A 81 -2.34 18.46 -8.15
N LEU A 82 -2.02 19.23 -9.19
CA LEU A 82 -2.06 18.77 -10.59
C LEU A 82 -0.91 17.82 -10.89
N ILE A 83 0.26 18.03 -10.29
CA ILE A 83 1.38 17.08 -10.37
C ILE A 83 1.03 15.78 -9.64
N LYS A 84 0.43 15.87 -8.44
CA LYS A 84 -0.11 14.69 -7.73
C LYS A 84 -1.07 13.90 -8.63
N LEU A 85 -1.97 14.59 -9.32
CA LEU A 85 -2.94 13.95 -10.20
C LEU A 85 -2.26 13.21 -11.36
N LYS A 86 -1.26 13.82 -12.01
CA LYS A 86 -0.47 13.17 -13.08
C LYS A 86 0.23 11.90 -12.61
N TYR A 87 0.81 11.91 -11.41
CA TYR A 87 1.45 10.70 -10.86
C TYR A 87 0.43 9.65 -10.43
N ALA A 88 -0.74 10.04 -9.94
CA ALA A 88 -1.83 9.11 -9.67
C ALA A 88 -2.30 8.41 -10.96
N ASP A 89 -2.46 9.15 -12.07
CA ASP A 89 -2.79 8.58 -13.38
C ASP A 89 -1.70 7.63 -13.90
N SER A 90 -0.43 7.99 -13.69
CA SER A 90 0.70 7.14 -14.03
C SER A 90 0.70 5.81 -13.24
N ALA A 91 0.35 5.86 -11.95
CA ALA A 91 0.19 4.65 -11.13
C ALA A 91 -0.97 3.78 -11.61
N ILE A 92 -2.11 4.37 -11.98
CA ILE A 92 -3.25 3.65 -12.58
C ILE A 92 -2.83 2.96 -13.87
N TYR A 93 -2.09 3.65 -14.74
CA TYR A 93 -1.61 3.08 -16.01
C TYR A 93 -0.76 1.82 -15.77
N VAL A 94 0.22 1.88 -14.85
CA VAL A 94 1.06 0.73 -14.52
C VAL A 94 0.24 -0.41 -13.92
N ALA A 95 -0.72 -0.11 -13.03
CA ALA A 95 -1.61 -1.11 -12.46
C ALA A 95 -2.48 -1.80 -13.52
N LYS A 96 -2.97 -1.06 -14.52
CA LYS A 96 -3.71 -1.61 -15.68
C LYS A 96 -2.82 -2.55 -16.50
N LEU A 97 -1.58 -2.14 -16.80
CA LEU A 97 -0.62 -2.98 -17.52
C LEU A 97 -0.33 -4.29 -16.78
N LYS A 98 -0.20 -4.23 -15.45
CA LYS A 98 -0.02 -5.40 -14.60
C LYS A 98 -1.26 -6.27 -14.48
N LYS A 99 -2.43 -5.79 -14.91
CA LYS A 99 -3.75 -6.45 -14.73
C LYS A 99 -3.98 -6.88 -13.28
N ASN A 100 -3.57 -6.03 -12.34
CA ASN A 100 -3.62 -6.33 -10.91
C ASN A 100 -4.68 -5.46 -10.22
N ASP A 101 -5.77 -6.10 -9.82
CA ASP A 101 -6.91 -5.45 -9.19
C ASP A 101 -6.57 -4.79 -7.84
N SER A 102 -5.67 -5.39 -7.06
CA SER A 102 -5.20 -4.79 -5.81
C SER A 102 -4.44 -3.47 -6.05
N LEU A 103 -3.56 -3.45 -7.07
CA LEU A 103 -2.86 -2.22 -7.45
C LEU A 103 -3.83 -1.18 -8.05
N LEU A 104 -4.80 -1.62 -8.86
CA LEU A 104 -5.83 -0.73 -9.41
C LEU A 104 -6.65 -0.09 -8.30
N SER A 105 -7.11 -0.90 -7.34
CA SER A 105 -7.83 -0.41 -6.18
C SER A 105 -7.01 0.64 -5.40
N SER A 106 -5.73 0.34 -5.15
CA SER A 106 -4.82 1.29 -4.47
C SER A 106 -4.61 2.59 -5.24
N ALA A 107 -4.47 2.50 -6.56
CA ALA A 107 -4.25 3.67 -7.41
C ALA A 107 -5.50 4.56 -7.50
N TYR A 108 -6.68 3.96 -7.68
CA TYR A 108 -7.96 4.69 -7.69
C TYR A 108 -8.24 5.35 -6.34
N LEU A 109 -8.06 4.64 -5.24
CA LEU A 109 -8.21 5.22 -3.90
C LEU A 109 -7.25 6.41 -3.72
N SER A 110 -6.00 6.24 -4.14
CA SER A 110 -5.00 7.32 -4.08
C SER A 110 -5.37 8.53 -4.94
N LYS A 111 -6.00 8.34 -6.10
CA LYS A 111 -6.45 9.44 -6.96
C LYS A 111 -7.65 10.16 -6.36
N GLY A 112 -8.60 9.42 -5.79
CA GLY A 112 -9.74 9.98 -5.07
C GLY A 112 -9.31 10.88 -3.91
N VAL A 113 -8.26 10.49 -3.17
CA VAL A 113 -7.66 11.32 -2.10
C VAL A 113 -7.17 12.66 -2.64
N VAL A 114 -6.54 12.70 -3.82
CA VAL A 114 -6.10 13.96 -4.45
C VAL A 114 -7.30 14.82 -4.82
N TYR A 115 -8.34 14.23 -5.43
CA TYR A 115 -9.56 14.97 -5.75
C TYR A 115 -10.24 15.54 -4.50
N TYR A 116 -10.32 14.75 -3.44
CA TYR A 116 -10.97 15.13 -2.20
C TYR A 116 -10.20 16.20 -1.42
N PHE A 117 -8.94 15.90 -1.05
CA PHE A 117 -8.18 16.74 -0.13
C PHE A 117 -7.60 17.97 -0.82
N ASN A 118 -7.00 17.79 -2.00
CA ASN A 118 -6.25 18.85 -2.66
C ASN A 118 -7.10 19.70 -3.61
N LEU A 119 -8.01 19.06 -4.37
CA LEU A 119 -8.79 19.76 -5.42
C LEU A 119 -10.23 20.09 -5.02
N LYS A 120 -10.72 19.57 -3.89
CA LYS A 120 -12.12 19.71 -3.43
C LYS A 120 -13.17 19.30 -4.47
N LYS A 121 -12.82 18.38 -5.38
CA LYS A 121 -13.71 17.85 -6.43
C LYS A 121 -14.41 16.59 -5.93
N TYR A 122 -15.38 16.76 -5.04
CA TYR A 122 -15.99 15.65 -4.30
C TYR A 122 -16.67 14.60 -5.18
N LYS A 123 -17.40 15.00 -6.24
CA LYS A 123 -18.00 14.03 -7.18
C LYS A 123 -16.95 13.15 -7.86
N LEU A 124 -15.86 13.76 -8.34
CA LEU A 124 -14.74 13.01 -8.93
C LEU A 124 -14.02 12.13 -7.89
N ALA A 125 -13.93 12.57 -6.63
CA ALA A 125 -13.39 11.73 -5.57
C ALA A 125 -14.27 10.49 -5.35
N LEU A 126 -15.59 10.65 -5.32
CA LEU A 126 -16.54 9.54 -5.20
C LEU A 126 -16.38 8.54 -6.35
N ASP A 127 -16.32 9.01 -7.59
CA ASP A 127 -16.15 8.16 -8.76
C ASP A 127 -14.88 7.29 -8.66
N GLU A 128 -13.76 7.87 -8.20
CA GLU A 128 -12.52 7.12 -8.03
C GLU A 128 -12.59 6.15 -6.83
N TYR A 129 -13.26 6.52 -5.73
CA TYR A 129 -13.46 5.59 -4.61
C TYR A 129 -14.37 4.41 -4.97
N LEU A 130 -15.40 4.62 -5.78
CA LEU A 130 -16.26 3.53 -6.27
C LEU A 130 -15.49 2.59 -7.20
N LYS A 131 -14.63 3.11 -8.09
CA LYS A 131 -13.70 2.29 -8.89
C LYS A 131 -12.75 1.49 -7.98
N ALA A 132 -12.24 2.11 -6.92
CA ALA A 132 -11.38 1.43 -5.96
C ALA A 132 -12.11 0.27 -5.27
N PHE A 133 -13.35 0.49 -4.85
CA PHE A 133 -14.22 -0.52 -4.25
C PHE A 133 -14.49 -1.68 -5.21
N GLU A 134 -14.83 -1.38 -6.47
CA GLU A 134 -15.09 -2.40 -7.49
C GLU A 134 -13.90 -3.33 -7.70
N LYS A 135 -12.68 -2.79 -7.72
CA LYS A 135 -11.44 -3.57 -7.86
C LYS A 135 -10.99 -4.26 -6.57
N ASN A 136 -11.65 -3.97 -5.45
CA ASN A 136 -11.32 -4.57 -4.16
C ASN A 136 -12.14 -5.85 -3.85
N LYS A 137 -13.06 -6.28 -4.72
CA LYS A 137 -14.00 -7.40 -4.47
C LYS A 137 -13.34 -8.72 -4.06
N ASN A 138 -12.14 -9.00 -4.57
CA ASN A 138 -11.40 -10.23 -4.26
C ASN A 138 -10.38 -10.06 -3.13
N ASN A 139 -10.27 -8.86 -2.55
CA ASN A 139 -9.33 -8.60 -1.49
C ASN A 139 -9.84 -9.16 -0.17
N LYS A 140 -9.01 -10.00 0.45
CA LYS A 140 -9.32 -10.62 1.74
C LYS A 140 -8.95 -9.75 2.93
N ASP A 141 -8.30 -8.59 2.72
CA ASP A 141 -7.92 -7.64 3.77
C ASP A 141 -9.13 -6.80 4.23
N PRO A 142 -9.67 -7.08 5.43
CA PRO A 142 -10.82 -6.37 5.98
C PRO A 142 -10.54 -4.89 6.23
N TYR A 143 -9.30 -4.56 6.61
CA TYR A 143 -8.92 -3.20 6.95
C TYR A 143 -8.93 -2.31 5.71
N TYR A 144 -8.40 -2.82 4.61
CA TYR A 144 -8.36 -2.09 3.36
C TYR A 144 -9.75 -1.86 2.75
N SER A 145 -10.65 -2.86 2.82
CA SER A 145 -12.06 -2.70 2.42
C SER A 145 -12.77 -1.61 3.22
N ASN A 146 -12.60 -1.62 4.56
CA ASN A 146 -13.17 -0.60 5.42
C ASN A 146 -12.64 0.81 5.12
N LYS A 147 -11.35 0.92 4.81
CA LYS A 147 -10.73 2.20 4.44
C LYS A 147 -11.42 2.80 3.21
N ILE A 148 -11.71 2.00 2.19
CA ILE A 148 -12.41 2.48 0.99
C ILE A 148 -13.83 2.93 1.36
N ASN A 149 -14.60 2.12 2.09
CA ASN A 149 -15.96 2.46 2.50
C ASN A 149 -16.01 3.73 3.35
N TYR A 150 -15.04 3.92 4.24
CA TYR A 150 -14.89 5.16 5.00
C TYR A 150 -14.73 6.38 4.09
N HIS A 151 -13.84 6.31 3.10
CA HIS A 151 -13.64 7.40 2.14
C HIS A 151 -14.90 7.69 1.30
N ILE A 152 -15.65 6.66 0.90
CA ILE A 152 -16.93 6.80 0.19
C ILE A 152 -17.95 7.52 1.08
N GLY A 153 -18.18 7.04 2.30
CA GLY A 153 -19.16 7.63 3.22
C GLY A 153 -18.81 9.08 3.57
N VAL A 154 -17.53 9.38 3.81
CA VAL A 154 -17.07 10.77 4.03
C VAL A 154 -17.40 11.64 2.83
N VAL A 155 -17.13 11.19 1.60
CA VAL A 155 -17.46 12.01 0.42
C VAL A 155 -18.96 12.19 0.25
N LYS A 156 -19.75 11.12 0.41
CA LYS A 156 -21.21 11.20 0.29
C LYS A 156 -21.82 12.18 1.30
N SER A 157 -21.30 12.22 2.53
CA SER A 157 -21.76 13.19 3.54
C SER A 157 -21.42 14.63 3.16
N TYR A 158 -20.28 14.88 2.51
CA TYR A 158 -19.89 16.21 2.05
C TYR A 158 -20.72 16.73 0.86
N ILE A 159 -21.28 15.85 0.03
CA ILE A 159 -22.05 16.24 -1.17
C ILE A 159 -23.58 16.18 -0.99
N GLY A 160 -24.05 15.91 0.22
CA GLY A 160 -25.48 15.95 0.56
C GLY A 160 -26.26 14.67 0.27
N TYR A 161 -25.61 13.56 -0.08
CA TYR A 161 -26.25 12.25 -0.22
C TYR A 161 -26.34 11.55 1.13
N TYR A 162 -27.05 12.16 2.08
CA TYR A 162 -27.05 11.73 3.49
C TYR A 162 -27.63 10.32 3.69
N ASP A 163 -28.70 9.95 2.99
CA ASP A 163 -29.32 8.62 3.12
C ASP A 163 -28.42 7.51 2.56
N GLU A 164 -27.77 7.75 1.41
CA GLU A 164 -26.78 6.83 0.84
C GLU A 164 -25.49 6.77 1.68
N ALA A 165 -25.04 7.90 2.23
CA ALA A 165 -23.90 7.93 3.15
C ALA A 165 -24.19 7.11 4.42
N LEU A 166 -25.40 7.26 4.97
CA LEU A 166 -25.83 6.53 6.16
C LEU A 166 -25.84 5.02 5.91
N SER A 167 -26.33 4.58 4.76
CA SER A 167 -26.30 3.16 4.35
C SER A 167 -24.88 2.62 4.24
N ASP A 168 -23.99 3.32 3.54
CA ASP A 168 -22.57 2.92 3.40
C ASP A 168 -21.85 2.87 4.76
N PHE A 169 -22.11 3.85 5.64
CA PHE A 169 -21.54 3.87 6.98
C PHE A 169 -22.07 2.74 7.86
N GLN A 170 -23.33 2.35 7.71
CA GLN A 170 -23.91 1.20 8.42
C GLN A 170 -23.23 -0.10 7.97
N GLU A 171 -23.01 -0.30 6.67
CA GLU A 171 -22.29 -1.47 6.16
C GLU A 171 -20.85 -1.54 6.72
N ALA A 172 -20.12 -0.43 6.70
CA ALA A 172 -18.76 -0.35 7.26
C ALA A 172 -18.73 -0.62 8.78
N ARG A 173 -19.71 -0.11 9.53
CA ARG A 173 -19.83 -0.32 10.98
C ARG A 173 -20.15 -1.78 11.32
N GLU A 174 -21.09 -2.40 10.63
CA GLU A 174 -21.46 -3.79 10.88
C GLU A 174 -20.28 -4.73 10.60
N PHE A 175 -19.54 -4.48 9.53
CA PHE A 175 -18.30 -5.20 9.27
C PHE A 175 -17.26 -5.08 10.41
N SER A 176 -17.09 -3.87 10.96
CA SER A 176 -16.18 -3.63 12.10
C SER A 176 -16.64 -4.35 13.38
N LYS A 177 -17.94 -4.34 13.68
CA LYS A 177 -18.51 -5.04 14.85
C LYS A 177 -18.36 -6.55 14.75
N VAL A 178 -18.62 -7.12 13.58
CA VAL A 178 -18.44 -8.56 13.32
C VAL A 178 -16.99 -8.97 13.54
N ARG A 179 -16.01 -8.13 13.13
CA ARG A 179 -14.59 -8.38 13.38
C ARG A 179 -14.22 -8.28 14.86
N SER A 180 -14.70 -7.27 15.58
CA SER A 180 -14.46 -7.11 17.02
C SER A 180 -14.97 -8.29 17.84
N ARG A 181 -16.07 -8.92 17.42
CA ARG A 181 -16.62 -10.13 18.05
C ARG A 181 -15.81 -11.38 17.70
N ARG A 182 -15.22 -11.46 16.50
CA ARG A 182 -14.36 -12.58 16.07
C ARG A 182 -12.95 -12.53 16.65
N THR A 183 -12.47 -11.36 17.09
CA THR A 183 -11.19 -11.20 17.80
C THR A 183 -11.26 -11.48 19.30
N CYS A 184 -12.45 -11.68 19.87
CA CYS A 184 -12.58 -12.17 21.24
C CYS A 184 -12.39 -13.69 21.26
N ILE A 185 -11.14 -14.13 21.42
CA ILE A 185 -10.85 -15.44 22.01
C ILE A 185 -11.18 -15.30 23.53
N PRO A 186 -11.78 -16.30 24.20
CA PRO A 186 -12.45 -16.12 25.51
C PRO A 186 -11.57 -15.67 26.69
N ILE A 187 -10.28 -15.41 26.51
CA ILE A 187 -9.30 -15.21 27.59
C ILE A 187 -9.04 -13.72 27.89
N GLN A 188 -9.50 -12.79 27.05
CA GLN A 188 -9.25 -11.34 27.22
C GLN A 188 -10.52 -10.47 27.35
N CYS A 189 -11.69 -11.09 27.47
CA CYS A 189 -12.96 -10.36 27.47
C CYS A 189 -13.37 -9.77 28.85
N SER A 190 -12.49 -9.76 29.86
CA SER A 190 -12.83 -9.26 31.21
C SER A 190 -12.58 -7.77 31.42
N ALA A 191 -12.00 -7.02 30.48
CA ALA A 191 -11.50 -5.66 30.77
C ALA A 191 -12.34 -4.49 30.22
N THR A 192 -13.46 -4.69 29.51
CA THR A 192 -14.22 -3.56 28.92
C THR A 192 -15.70 -3.54 29.31
N LYS A 193 -16.04 -4.03 30.50
CA LYS A 193 -17.40 -3.90 31.05
C LYS A 193 -17.61 -2.70 31.99
N GLU A 194 -16.59 -1.89 32.23
CA GLU A 194 -16.73 -0.65 32.99
C GLU A 194 -16.12 0.47 32.18
N VAL A 195 -16.98 1.23 31.49
CA VAL A 195 -17.14 2.69 31.62
C VAL A 195 -18.30 3.03 30.67
N ILE A 196 -19.48 3.24 31.27
CA ILE A 196 -20.52 4.12 30.73
C ILE A 196 -20.07 5.54 31.05
#